data_AF-A0A1J6INH9-F1
#
_entry.id   AF-A0A1J6INH9-F1
#
_cell.length_a   1.000
_cell.length_b   1.000
_cell.length_c   1.000
_cell.angle_alpha   90.00
_cell.angle_beta   90.00
_cell.angle_gamma   90.00
#
_symmetry.space_group_name_H-M   'P 1'
#
loop_
_entity.id
_entity.type
_entity.pdbx_description
1 polymer ?
#
loop_
_entity_poly.entity_id
_entity_poly.type
_entity_poly.pdbx_seq_one_letter_code
_entity_poly.pdbx_strand_id
1 'polypeptide(L)'
;MYSNFKAQAIEYVNQAVQEDNAGNYAKAFPLYMNALEYFKTHLKYEKDPKIKEAINKKFTEYLHRAEEIRAVMDDSGTGSGSSGGDAATRPKDGKNGEDPEPSELTAELNFVPFSSFKEQAIVYVKLAVQEDNDGNYNKAFSLYMNALEYFKTYLKYEKNPKIKEAITMKFNEYLHRAKKIRAMLDEGGSGPSPSGGDAAMATRDKTKPEDGEDGEDPK
;
A
#
# COMPACT_ATOMS: atom_id res chain seq x y z
N MET A 1 10.26 -40.05 -9.71
CA MET A 1 11.06 -39.34 -8.68
C MET A 1 10.30 -38.10 -8.30
N TYR A 2 9.85 -37.99 -7.05
CA TYR A 2 9.24 -36.75 -6.57
C TYR A 2 10.39 -35.77 -6.36
N SER A 3 10.60 -34.84 -7.30
CA SER A 3 11.56 -33.76 -7.13
C SER A 3 11.23 -33.05 -5.82
N ASN A 4 12.15 -33.12 -4.85
CA ASN A 4 11.91 -32.60 -3.51
C ASN A 4 12.10 -31.07 -3.50
N PHE A 5 11.23 -30.38 -4.23
CA PHE A 5 11.24 -28.92 -4.40
C PHE A 5 11.23 -28.21 -3.04
N LYS A 6 10.59 -28.81 -2.02
CA LYS A 6 10.62 -28.30 -0.65
C LYS A 6 12.03 -28.32 -0.06
N ALA A 7 12.78 -29.41 -0.22
CA ALA A 7 14.16 -29.49 0.27
C ALA A 7 15.07 -28.49 -0.45
N GLN A 8 14.91 -28.33 -1.77
CA GLN A 8 15.67 -27.34 -2.54
C GLN A 8 15.35 -25.91 -2.11
N ALA A 9 14.07 -25.58 -1.89
CA ALA A 9 13.69 -24.29 -1.35
C ALA A 9 14.35 -24.00 0.00
N ILE A 10 14.39 -24.99 0.90
CA ILE A 10 15.02 -24.87 2.22
C ILE A 10 16.54 -24.64 2.10
N GLU A 11 17.22 -25.32 1.16
CA GLU A 11 18.64 -25.12 0.92
C GLU A 11 18.95 -23.67 0.49
N TYR A 12 18.20 -23.15 -0.48
CA TYR A 12 18.33 -21.75 -0.91
C TYR A 12 18.03 -20.77 0.21
N VAL A 13 17.00 -21.01 1.04
CA VAL A 13 16.69 -20.18 2.22
C VAL A 13 17.87 -20.13 3.17
N ASN A 14 18.48 -21.27 3.48
CA ASN A 14 19.59 -21.33 4.43
C ASN A 14 20.79 -20.52 3.92
N GLN A 15 21.11 -20.64 2.63
CA GLN A 15 22.17 -19.85 2.00
C GLN A 15 21.81 -18.35 1.98
N ALA A 16 20.57 -18.02 1.62
CA ALA A 16 20.09 -16.63 1.58
C ALA A 16 20.19 -15.96 2.94
N VAL A 17 19.71 -16.61 4.01
CA VAL A 17 19.77 -16.11 5.39
C VAL A 17 21.21 -15.95 5.86
N GLN A 18 22.10 -16.87 5.48
CA GLN A 18 23.52 -16.76 5.84
C GLN A 18 24.17 -15.52 5.20
N GLU A 19 23.96 -15.30 3.91
CA GLU A 19 24.48 -14.14 3.19
C GLU A 19 23.82 -12.83 3.66
N ASP A 20 22.52 -12.86 3.95
CA ASP A 20 21.75 -11.73 4.47
C ASP A 20 22.27 -11.27 5.84
N ASN A 21 22.45 -12.20 6.77
CA ASN A 21 23.03 -11.93 8.08
C ASN A 21 24.48 -11.45 8.00
N ALA A 22 25.20 -11.82 6.94
CA ALA A 22 26.55 -11.33 6.67
C ALA A 22 26.56 -9.93 6.01
N GLY A 23 25.39 -9.36 5.69
CA GLY A 23 25.27 -8.08 4.98
C GLY A 23 25.53 -8.18 3.48
N ASN A 24 25.69 -9.39 2.93
CA ASN A 24 25.95 -9.64 1.51
C ASN A 24 24.64 -9.62 0.70
N TYR A 25 23.93 -8.49 0.75
CA TYR A 25 22.61 -8.29 0.16
C TYR A 25 22.53 -8.66 -1.32
N ALA A 26 23.55 -8.32 -2.10
CA ALA A 26 23.63 -8.66 -3.52
C ALA A 26 23.66 -10.18 -3.80
N LYS A 27 24.15 -10.99 -2.85
CA LYS A 27 24.14 -12.46 -2.93
C LYS A 27 22.88 -13.05 -2.31
N ALA A 28 22.40 -12.47 -1.21
CA ALA A 28 21.22 -12.93 -0.50
C ALA A 28 19.94 -12.83 -1.36
N PHE A 29 19.78 -11.71 -2.08
CA PHE A 29 18.59 -11.45 -2.90
C PHE A 29 18.27 -12.56 -3.94
N PRO A 30 19.20 -12.93 -4.85
CA PRO A 30 18.91 -13.99 -5.83
C PRO A 30 18.67 -15.35 -5.17
N LEU A 31 19.30 -15.64 -4.02
CA LEU A 31 19.06 -16.89 -3.28
C LEU A 31 17.64 -16.93 -2.70
N TYR A 32 17.14 -15.82 -2.14
CA TYR A 32 15.74 -15.72 -1.72
C TYR A 32 14.78 -15.90 -2.90
N MET A 33 15.06 -15.30 -4.07
CA MET A 33 14.22 -15.47 -5.27
C MET A 33 14.16 -16.93 -5.72
N ASN A 34 15.29 -17.63 -5.76
CA ASN A 34 15.35 -19.05 -6.09
C ASN A 34 14.53 -19.88 -5.10
N ALA A 35 14.68 -19.64 -3.80
CA ALA A 35 13.89 -20.34 -2.78
C ALA A 35 12.37 -20.19 -3.00
N LEU A 36 11.91 -18.97 -3.32
CA LEU A 36 10.51 -18.67 -3.58
C LEU A 36 10.00 -19.43 -4.81
N GLU A 37 10.79 -19.53 -5.88
CA GLU A 37 10.42 -20.30 -7.08
C GLU A 37 10.19 -21.78 -6.76
N TYR A 38 11.08 -22.38 -5.96
CA TYR A 38 10.95 -23.76 -5.51
C TYR A 38 9.73 -23.96 -4.58
N PHE A 39 9.47 -23.03 -3.66
CA PHE A 39 8.26 -23.07 -2.85
C PHE A 39 6.99 -22.95 -3.68
N LYS A 40 6.96 -22.07 -4.69
CA LYS A 40 5.83 -21.95 -5.63
C LYS A 40 5.58 -23.26 -6.34
N THR A 41 6.63 -23.92 -6.81
CA THR A 41 6.53 -25.22 -7.49
C THR A 41 6.01 -26.31 -6.55
N HIS A 42 6.51 -26.36 -5.32
CA HIS A 42 6.03 -27.30 -4.32
C HIS A 42 4.53 -27.08 -3.99
N LEU A 43 4.10 -25.82 -3.82
CA LEU A 43 2.72 -25.46 -3.50
C LEU A 43 1.71 -25.86 -4.60
N LYS A 44 2.14 -25.94 -5.88
CA LYS A 44 1.28 -26.42 -6.98
C LYS A 44 0.79 -27.84 -6.75
N TYR A 45 1.62 -28.69 -6.15
CA TYR A 45 1.36 -30.13 -6.02
C TYR A 45 1.03 -30.57 -4.60
N GLU A 46 1.33 -29.74 -3.59
CA GLU A 46 0.93 -30.02 -2.20
C GLU A 46 -0.61 -30.15 -2.11
N LYS A 47 -1.09 -31.06 -1.27
CA LYS A 47 -2.52 -31.31 -1.05
C LYS A 47 -2.93 -31.08 0.40
N ASP A 48 -2.00 -31.22 1.34
CA ASP A 48 -2.28 -30.98 2.75
C ASP A 48 -2.45 -29.47 3.01
N PRO A 49 -3.64 -29.01 3.42
CA PRO A 49 -3.90 -27.59 3.66
C PRO A 49 -3.03 -27.02 4.79
N LYS A 50 -2.68 -27.82 5.81
CA LYS A 50 -1.82 -27.35 6.91
C LYS A 50 -0.40 -27.13 6.44
N ILE A 51 0.11 -28.01 5.58
CA ILE A 51 1.45 -27.85 4.98
C ILE A 51 1.46 -26.64 4.04
N LYS A 52 0.41 -26.47 3.22
CA LYS A 52 0.27 -25.28 2.37
C LYS A 52 0.28 -23.99 3.17
N GLU A 53 -0.47 -23.94 4.27
CA GLU A 53 -0.53 -22.76 5.12
C GLU A 53 0.85 -22.44 5.71
N ALA A 54 1.54 -23.44 6.26
CA ALA A 54 2.88 -23.28 6.82
C ALA A 54 3.90 -22.79 5.78
N ILE A 55 3.84 -23.32 4.55
CA ILE A 55 4.76 -22.94 3.47
C ILE A 55 4.41 -21.56 2.91
N ASN A 56 3.12 -21.22 2.75
CA ASN A 56 2.71 -19.88 2.33
C ASN A 56 3.14 -18.82 3.34
N LYS A 57 3.02 -19.10 4.64
CA LYS A 57 3.50 -18.19 5.68
C LYS A 57 5.00 -17.89 5.50
N LYS A 58 5.81 -18.94 5.34
CA LYS A 58 7.26 -18.79 5.11
C LYS A 58 7.59 -18.14 3.78
N PHE A 59 6.84 -18.44 2.72
CA PHE A 59 6.97 -17.80 1.43
C PHE A 59 6.79 -16.27 1.54
N THR A 60 5.76 -15.82 2.25
CA THR A 60 5.52 -14.37 2.44
C THR A 60 6.62 -13.72 3.27
N GLU A 61 7.08 -14.37 4.35
CA GLU A 61 8.21 -13.87 5.16
C GLU A 61 9.48 -13.67 4.31
N TYR A 62 9.84 -14.64 3.47
CA TYR A 62 11.04 -14.54 2.63
C TYR A 62 10.88 -13.58 1.45
N LEU A 63 9.67 -13.44 0.89
CA LEU A 63 9.40 -12.44 -0.13
C LEU A 63 9.57 -11.02 0.42
N HIS A 64 8.99 -10.73 1.59
CA HIS A 64 9.15 -9.43 2.24
C HIS A 64 10.63 -9.12 2.52
N ARG A 65 11.38 -10.09 3.04
CA ARG A 65 12.81 -9.88 3.29
C ARG A 65 13.58 -9.57 2.01
N ALA A 66 13.26 -10.24 0.92
CA ALA A 66 13.91 -9.96 -0.36
C ALA A 66 13.54 -8.58 -0.93
N GLU A 67 12.30 -8.12 -0.72
CA GLU A 67 11.89 -6.75 -1.05
C GLU A 67 12.66 -5.70 -0.23
N GLU A 68 12.84 -5.92 1.08
CA GLU A 68 13.67 -5.07 1.94
C GLU A 68 15.11 -5.01 1.44
N ILE A 69 15.71 -6.17 1.13
CA ILE A 69 17.07 -6.26 0.60
C ILE A 69 17.19 -5.46 -0.70
N ARG A 70 16.22 -5.58 -1.61
CA ARG A 70 16.20 -4.82 -2.87
C ARG A 70 16.13 -3.31 -2.61
N ALA A 71 15.28 -2.87 -1.70
CA ALA A 71 15.17 -1.45 -1.34
C ALA A 71 16.50 -0.90 -0.78
N VAL A 72 17.19 -1.66 0.07
CA VAL A 72 18.51 -1.28 0.60
C VAL A 72 19.55 -1.22 -0.51
N MET A 73 19.53 -2.17 -1.46
CA MET A 73 20.43 -2.16 -2.61
C MET A 73 20.19 -0.96 -3.53
N ASP A 74 18.94 -0.61 -3.80
CA ASP A 74 18.57 0.52 -4.65
C ASP A 74 18.92 1.88 -3.99
N ASP A 75 18.75 2.01 -2.67
CA ASP A 75 19.12 3.23 -1.90
C ASP A 75 20.65 3.41 -1.82
N SER A 76 21.38 2.30 -1.68
CA SER A 76 22.85 2.29 -1.76
C SER A 76 23.41 2.62 -3.16
N GLY A 77 22.56 2.65 -4.19
CA GLY A 77 22.91 3.01 -5.56
C GLY A 77 23.10 4.52 -5.81
N THR A 78 22.75 5.38 -4.85
CA THR A 78 22.85 6.85 -5.01
C THR A 78 24.04 7.49 -4.29
N GLY A 79 24.97 6.69 -3.74
CA GLY A 79 26.11 7.22 -3.02
C GLY A 79 27.35 6.34 -3.09
N SER A 80 28.41 6.91 -3.65
CA SER A 80 29.81 6.46 -3.51
C SER A 80 30.27 5.35 -4.45
N GLY A 81 30.64 5.77 -5.66
CA GLY A 81 31.62 5.05 -6.47
C GLY A 81 33.00 5.02 -5.81
N SER A 82 33.57 3.83 -5.70
CA SER A 82 34.99 3.52 -5.98
C SER A 82 35.25 2.06 -5.62
N SER A 83 35.05 1.16 -6.56
CA SER A 83 35.80 -0.10 -6.60
C SER A 83 36.88 0.07 -7.65
N GLY A 84 38.11 0.17 -7.17
CA GLY A 84 39.30 0.11 -8.01
C GLY A 84 39.62 -1.32 -8.43
N GLY A 85 40.49 -1.41 -9.43
CA GLY A 85 41.36 -2.57 -9.63
C GLY A 85 41.02 -3.45 -10.81
N ASP A 86 41.32 -2.94 -12.01
CA ASP A 86 41.47 -3.66 -13.26
C ASP A 86 42.53 -4.78 -13.18
N ALA A 87 42.21 -5.99 -13.66
CA ALA A 87 43.16 -6.90 -14.31
C ALA A 87 42.44 -8.08 -15.00
N ALA A 88 42.43 -8.05 -16.35
CA ALA A 88 42.73 -9.13 -17.32
C ALA A 88 42.01 -10.51 -17.16
N THR A 89 41.44 -11.18 -18.18
CA THR A 89 41.63 -11.21 -19.64
C THR A 89 40.53 -12.09 -20.27
N ARG A 90 40.10 -11.74 -21.49
CA ARG A 90 39.22 -12.47 -22.46
C ARG A 90 39.84 -13.81 -22.93
N PRO A 91 39.16 -14.73 -23.70
CA PRO A 91 38.21 -14.42 -24.80
C PRO A 91 36.94 -15.28 -24.94
N LYS A 92 36.06 -14.74 -25.81
CA LYS A 92 34.79 -15.27 -26.32
C LYS A 92 34.99 -16.35 -27.39
N ASP A 93 34.12 -17.35 -27.37
CA ASP A 93 33.52 -18.09 -28.51
C ASP A 93 32.36 -18.90 -27.89
N GLY A 94 31.12 -19.02 -28.37
CA GLY A 94 30.38 -18.50 -29.51
C GLY A 94 29.05 -19.27 -29.58
N LYS A 95 28.00 -18.62 -30.11
CA LYS A 95 26.89 -19.18 -30.90
C LYS A 95 25.53 -19.52 -30.24
N ASN A 96 24.55 -18.71 -30.66
CA ASN A 96 23.17 -19.01 -31.09
C ASN A 96 22.10 -19.44 -30.09
N GLY A 97 20.95 -18.75 -30.21
CA GLY A 97 19.65 -19.41 -30.22
C GLY A 97 18.55 -18.57 -29.59
N GLU A 98 17.80 -17.88 -30.45
CA GLU A 98 16.41 -17.43 -30.30
C GLU A 98 15.95 -16.80 -28.96
N ASP A 99 15.69 -15.50 -29.07
CA ASP A 99 14.57 -14.82 -28.43
C ASP A 99 13.26 -15.60 -28.66
N PRO A 100 12.47 -15.83 -27.61
CA PRO A 100 11.04 -15.63 -27.74
C PRO A 100 10.59 -14.52 -26.79
N GLU A 101 10.19 -13.40 -27.40
CA GLU A 101 8.96 -12.62 -27.14
C GLU A 101 8.47 -12.60 -25.68
N PRO A 102 8.36 -11.41 -25.04
CA PRO A 102 7.78 -11.26 -23.70
C PRO A 102 6.27 -11.56 -23.73
N SER A 103 5.96 -12.85 -23.74
CA SER A 103 4.62 -13.42 -23.82
C SER A 103 4.02 -13.49 -22.42
N GLU A 104 3.07 -12.60 -22.16
CA GLU A 104 1.91 -12.73 -21.26
C GLU A 104 2.14 -13.13 -19.78
N LEU A 105 3.38 -13.29 -19.31
CA LEU A 105 3.73 -13.61 -17.92
C LEU A 105 3.78 -12.37 -17.01
N THR A 106 3.78 -11.17 -17.60
CA THR A 106 3.77 -9.89 -16.86
C THR A 106 2.39 -9.51 -16.33
N ALA A 107 1.31 -10.11 -16.85
CA ALA A 107 -0.06 -9.82 -16.42
C ALA A 107 -0.56 -10.68 -15.24
N GLU A 108 0.03 -11.86 -15.00
CA GLU A 108 -0.24 -12.68 -13.80
C GLU A 108 0.63 -12.32 -12.59
N LEU A 109 1.56 -11.36 -12.74
CA LEU A 109 2.43 -10.85 -11.68
C LEU A 109 1.76 -9.79 -10.80
N ASN A 110 0.47 -9.95 -10.49
CA ASN A 110 -0.26 -9.13 -9.52
C ASN A 110 -0.78 -9.96 -8.33
N PHE A 111 -0.20 -11.13 -8.07
CA PHE A 111 -0.39 -11.80 -6.78
C PHE A 111 0.62 -11.24 -5.77
N VAL A 112 0.44 -9.98 -5.41
CA VAL A 112 1.03 -9.43 -4.19
C VAL A 112 0.46 -10.29 -3.05
N PRO A 113 1.30 -10.93 -2.21
CA PRO A 113 0.82 -11.88 -1.21
C PRO A 113 -0.28 -11.22 -0.40
N PHE A 114 -1.38 -11.93 -0.19
CA PHE A 114 -2.60 -11.39 0.42
C PHE A 114 -2.36 -10.64 1.76
N SER A 115 -1.33 -11.05 2.52
CA SER A 115 -0.85 -10.37 3.72
C SER A 115 -0.31 -8.96 3.44
N SER A 116 0.43 -8.77 2.35
CA SER A 116 0.98 -7.47 1.97
C SER A 116 -0.09 -6.42 1.69
N PHE A 117 -1.21 -6.79 1.04
CA PHE A 117 -2.28 -5.82 0.78
C PHE A 117 -2.93 -5.35 2.09
N LYS A 118 -3.12 -6.25 3.06
CA LYS A 118 -3.62 -5.87 4.39
C LYS A 118 -2.60 -5.03 5.15
N GLU A 119 -1.34 -5.40 5.11
CA GLU A 119 -0.25 -4.66 5.77
C GLU A 119 -0.09 -3.26 5.16
N GLN A 120 -0.09 -3.16 3.83
CA GLN A 120 -0.08 -1.89 3.10
C GLN A 120 -1.30 -1.04 3.46
N ALA A 121 -2.50 -1.64 3.49
CA ALA A 121 -3.69 -0.93 3.97
C ALA A 121 -3.50 -0.36 5.39
N ILE A 122 -2.90 -1.14 6.30
CA ILE A 122 -2.61 -0.71 7.67
C ILE A 122 -1.57 0.42 7.71
N VAL A 123 -0.52 0.36 6.89
CA VAL A 123 0.49 1.43 6.78
C VAL A 123 -0.16 2.73 6.34
N TYR A 124 -0.96 2.70 5.26
CA TYR A 124 -1.67 3.87 4.77
C TYR A 124 -2.67 4.41 5.80
N VAL A 125 -3.40 3.55 6.52
CA VAL A 125 -4.29 3.97 7.62
C VAL A 125 -3.53 4.72 8.70
N LYS A 126 -2.38 4.20 9.15
CA LYS A 126 -1.59 4.84 10.21
C LYS A 126 -1.15 6.25 9.80
N LEU A 127 -0.63 6.37 8.57
CA LEU A 127 -0.24 7.67 8.02
C LEU A 127 -1.45 8.59 7.84
N ALA A 128 -2.58 8.08 7.33
CA ALA A 128 -3.79 8.86 7.14
C ALA A 128 -4.33 9.42 8.45
N VAL A 129 -4.39 8.59 9.51
CA VAL A 129 -4.82 9.00 10.85
C VAL A 129 -3.88 10.04 11.44
N GLN A 130 -2.57 9.89 11.25
CA GLN A 130 -1.59 10.88 11.70
C GLN A 130 -1.84 12.24 11.03
N GLU A 131 -1.87 12.27 9.70
CA GLU A 131 -2.10 13.51 8.94
C GLU A 131 -3.48 14.12 9.22
N ASP A 132 -4.49 13.28 9.48
CA ASP A 132 -5.83 13.73 9.85
C ASP A 132 -5.85 14.42 11.23
N ASN A 133 -5.12 13.88 12.20
CA ASN A 133 -4.94 14.49 13.51
C ASN A 133 -4.10 15.77 13.44
N ASP A 134 -3.14 15.83 12.51
CA ASP A 134 -2.29 17.00 12.26
C ASP A 134 -3.02 18.11 11.48
N GLY A 135 -4.26 17.85 11.03
CA GLY A 135 -5.06 18.81 10.24
C GLY A 135 -4.68 18.88 8.76
N ASN A 136 -3.79 18.01 8.29
CA ASN A 136 -3.36 17.90 6.89
C ASN A 136 -4.40 17.14 6.05
N TYR A 137 -5.63 17.66 6.02
CA TYR A 137 -6.81 17.00 5.47
C TYR A 137 -6.68 16.56 4.01
N ASN A 138 -6.02 17.34 3.15
CA ASN A 138 -5.78 16.94 1.76
C ASN A 138 -4.94 15.66 1.66
N LYS A 139 -3.85 15.58 2.43
CA LYS A 139 -2.96 14.42 2.45
C LYS A 139 -3.62 13.23 3.13
N ALA A 140 -4.30 13.47 4.25
CA ALA A 140 -5.07 12.46 4.97
C ALA A 140 -6.13 11.80 4.07
N PHE A 141 -6.87 12.60 3.28
CA PHE A 141 -7.86 12.08 2.33
C PHE A 141 -7.23 11.13 1.31
N SER A 142 -6.15 11.55 0.64
CA SER A 142 -5.45 10.70 -0.33
C SER A 142 -4.95 9.40 0.29
N LEU A 143 -4.38 9.45 1.50
CA LEU A 143 -3.88 8.26 2.20
C LEU A 143 -5.01 7.30 2.60
N TYR A 144 -6.16 7.82 3.05
CA TYR A 144 -7.33 6.98 3.31
C TYR A 144 -7.86 6.31 2.05
N MET A 145 -7.89 7.01 0.91
CA MET A 145 -8.31 6.43 -0.37
C MET A 145 -7.39 5.29 -0.80
N ASN A 146 -6.07 5.46 -0.67
CA ASN A 146 -5.10 4.39 -0.94
C ASN A 146 -5.33 3.18 -0.03
N ALA A 147 -5.51 3.39 1.28
CA ALA A 147 -5.80 2.29 2.22
C ALA A 147 -7.06 1.50 1.82
N LEU A 148 -8.12 2.19 1.39
CA LEU A 148 -9.37 1.57 0.98
C LEU A 148 -9.21 0.72 -0.28
N GLU A 149 -8.38 1.14 -1.23
CA GLU A 149 -8.08 0.35 -2.43
C GLU A 149 -7.41 -0.98 -2.08
N TYR A 150 -6.45 -0.94 -1.14
CA TYR A 150 -5.81 -2.15 -0.62
C TYR A 150 -6.77 -3.06 0.14
N PHE A 151 -7.63 -2.50 1.00
CA PHE A 151 -8.67 -3.28 1.67
C PHE A 151 -9.67 -3.90 0.69
N LYS A 152 -10.04 -3.21 -0.39
CA LYS A 152 -10.92 -3.75 -1.43
C LYS A 152 -10.28 -4.96 -2.12
N THR A 153 -8.99 -4.87 -2.44
CA THR A 153 -8.23 -5.98 -3.01
C THR A 153 -8.13 -7.15 -2.03
N TYR A 154 -7.87 -6.88 -0.75
CA TYR A 154 -7.91 -7.89 0.30
C TYR A 154 -9.30 -8.56 0.41
N LEU A 155 -10.39 -7.79 0.46
CA LEU A 155 -11.73 -8.37 0.61
C LEU A 155 -12.15 -9.25 -0.58
N LYS A 156 -11.63 -8.98 -1.78
CA LYS A 156 -11.89 -9.79 -3.00
C LYS A 156 -11.44 -11.25 -2.83
N TYR A 157 -10.32 -11.48 -2.14
CA TYR A 157 -9.71 -12.81 -2.05
C TYR A 157 -9.78 -13.45 -0.66
N GLU A 158 -10.16 -12.71 0.40
CA GLU A 158 -10.37 -13.30 1.74
C GLU A 158 -11.42 -14.42 1.68
N LYS A 159 -11.16 -15.56 2.31
CA LYS A 159 -12.11 -16.67 2.37
C LYS A 159 -12.70 -16.86 3.76
N ASN A 160 -12.03 -16.37 4.80
CA ASN A 160 -12.53 -16.46 6.16
C ASN A 160 -13.64 -15.42 6.41
N PRO A 161 -14.88 -15.85 6.67
CA PRO A 161 -16.02 -14.93 6.82
C PRO A 161 -15.85 -13.98 8.02
N LYS A 162 -15.26 -14.45 9.13
CA LYS A 162 -15.02 -13.61 10.31
C LYS A 162 -14.01 -12.51 10.02
N ILE A 163 -12.96 -12.83 9.24
CA ILE A 163 -11.96 -11.84 8.84
C ILE A 163 -12.56 -10.86 7.83
N LYS A 164 -13.35 -11.34 6.86
CA LYS A 164 -14.09 -10.48 5.93
C LYS A 164 -14.95 -9.46 6.66
N GLU A 165 -15.72 -9.90 7.63
CA GLU A 165 -16.59 -9.04 8.42
C GLU A 165 -15.77 -7.99 9.19
N ALA A 166 -14.73 -8.41 9.90
CA ALA A 166 -13.84 -7.51 10.64
C ALA A 166 -13.20 -6.44 9.73
N ILE A 167 -12.69 -6.83 8.56
CA ILE A 167 -12.06 -5.91 7.62
C ILE A 167 -13.09 -5.02 6.94
N THR A 168 -14.30 -5.51 6.64
CA THR A 168 -15.39 -4.71 6.08
C THR A 168 -15.85 -3.62 7.04
N MET A 169 -15.94 -3.92 8.34
CA MET A 169 -16.25 -2.90 9.36
C MET A 169 -15.21 -1.78 9.35
N LYS A 170 -13.92 -2.13 9.34
CA LYS A 170 -12.84 -1.14 9.28
C LYS A 170 -12.79 -0.37 7.97
N PHE A 171 -13.05 -1.02 6.84
CA PHE A 171 -13.18 -0.37 5.54
C PHE A 171 -14.25 0.73 5.58
N ASN A 172 -15.44 0.43 6.13
CA ASN A 172 -16.52 1.40 6.22
C ASN A 172 -16.21 2.56 7.18
N GLU A 173 -15.54 2.29 8.29
CA GLU A 173 -15.07 3.30 9.24
C GLU A 173 -14.15 4.33 8.55
N TYR A 174 -13.12 3.84 7.83
CA TYR A 174 -12.19 4.72 7.12
C TYR A 174 -12.81 5.41 5.90
N LEU A 175 -13.73 4.75 5.19
CA LEU A 175 -14.49 5.38 4.11
C LEU A 175 -15.37 6.52 4.63
N HIS A 176 -16.01 6.34 5.78
CA HIS A 176 -16.81 7.40 6.41
C HIS A 176 -15.92 8.60 6.79
N ARG A 177 -14.73 8.36 7.37
CA ARG A 177 -13.80 9.44 7.70
C ARG A 177 -13.31 10.18 6.46
N ALA A 178 -12.92 9.46 5.40
CA ALA A 178 -12.50 10.05 4.14
C ALA A 178 -13.60 10.94 3.52
N LYS A 179 -14.86 10.49 3.54
CA LYS A 179 -16.00 11.31 3.09
C LYS A 179 -16.17 12.58 3.92
N LYS A 180 -16.01 12.49 5.25
CA LYS A 180 -16.07 13.65 6.14
C LYS A 180 -14.96 14.66 5.83
N ILE A 181 -13.74 14.18 5.61
CA ILE A 181 -12.60 15.03 5.23
C ILE A 181 -12.87 15.71 3.89
N ARG A 182 -13.38 14.99 2.89
CA ARG A 182 -13.75 15.59 1.60
C ARG A 182 -14.79 16.70 1.73
N ALA A 183 -15.84 16.48 2.52
CA ALA A 183 -16.84 17.52 2.78
C ALA A 183 -16.23 18.77 3.43
N MET A 184 -15.32 18.60 4.41
CA MET A 184 -14.60 19.71 5.03
C MET A 184 -13.74 20.50 4.03
N LEU A 185 -13.10 19.82 3.08
CA LEU A 185 -12.30 20.44 2.03
C LEU A 185 -13.18 21.21 1.02
N ASP A 186 -14.33 20.65 0.67
CA ASP A 186 -15.30 21.27 -0.26
C ASP A 186 -15.99 22.50 0.36
N GLU A 187 -16.32 22.43 1.66
CA GLU A 187 -16.88 23.56 2.44
C GLU A 187 -15.84 24.68 2.68
N GLY A 188 -14.56 24.33 2.84
CA GLY A 188 -13.46 25.30 2.95
C GLY A 188 -13.10 26.01 1.64
N GLY A 189 -13.53 25.47 0.49
CA GLY A 189 -13.33 26.05 -0.85
C GLY A 189 -14.48 26.91 -1.38
N SER A 190 -15.63 26.90 -0.69
CA SER A 190 -16.84 27.64 -1.09
C SER A 190 -17.32 28.60 0.01
N GLY A 191 -16.41 29.40 0.55
CA GLY A 191 -16.79 30.64 1.23
C GLY A 191 -17.08 31.73 0.19
N PRO A 192 -18.10 32.59 0.37
CA PRO A 192 -18.41 33.65 -0.58
C PRO A 192 -17.24 34.65 -0.64
N SER A 193 -16.58 34.72 -1.80
CA SER A 193 -15.57 35.74 -2.09
C SER A 193 -16.25 37.12 -2.18
N PRO A 194 -15.85 38.15 -1.42
CA PRO A 194 -16.38 39.50 -1.59
C PRO A 194 -15.55 40.19 -2.68
N SER A 195 -16.01 40.12 -3.93
CA SER A 195 -15.44 40.95 -4.99
C SER A 195 -16.55 41.65 -5.76
N GLY A 196 -16.77 42.90 -5.36
CA GLY A 196 -17.17 44.05 -6.17
C GLY A 196 -18.07 43.80 -7.38
N GLY A 197 -19.36 44.01 -7.19
CA GLY A 197 -20.32 44.30 -8.25
C GLY A 197 -21.26 45.40 -7.76
N ASP A 198 -20.94 46.63 -8.13
CA ASP A 198 -21.75 47.83 -7.90
C ASP A 198 -23.13 47.65 -8.54
N ALA A 199 -24.20 47.70 -7.74
CA ALA A 199 -25.56 47.94 -8.20
C ALA A 199 -26.36 48.56 -7.06
N ALA A 200 -26.33 49.89 -7.00
CA ALA A 200 -27.36 50.67 -6.32
C ALA A 200 -28.75 50.27 -6.85
N MET A 201 -29.72 50.07 -5.94
CA MET A 201 -30.94 50.89 -5.86
C MET A 201 -32.02 50.23 -4.98
N ALA A 202 -32.70 51.10 -4.24
CA ALA A 202 -34.02 50.99 -3.61
C ALA A 202 -34.14 50.29 -2.24
N THR A 203 -34.02 51.16 -1.24
CA THR A 203 -34.61 51.12 0.10
C THR A 203 -36.12 50.85 0.15
N ARG A 204 -36.58 50.45 1.36
CA ARG A 204 -37.95 50.42 1.94
C ARG A 204 -38.64 49.06 1.77
N ASP A 205 -39.00 48.33 2.82
CA ASP A 205 -39.84 48.75 3.95
C ASP A 205 -39.41 48.17 5.31
N LYS A 206 -39.62 48.98 6.36
CA LYS A 206 -39.44 48.66 7.79
C LYS A 206 -40.83 48.66 8.43
N THR A 207 -41.27 47.52 8.93
CA THR A 207 -42.32 47.38 9.96
C THR A 207 -41.77 46.38 10.97
N LYS A 208 -41.84 46.53 12.29
CA LYS A 208 -42.48 47.43 13.27
C LYS A 208 -41.79 47.07 14.61
N PRO A 209 -41.43 48.00 15.52
CA PRO A 209 -41.18 47.66 16.91
C PRO A 209 -42.44 47.89 17.77
N GLU A 210 -42.67 47.00 18.73
CA GLU A 210 -43.58 47.20 19.86
C GLU A 210 -42.83 47.84 21.04
N ASP A 211 -43.53 48.73 21.76
CA ASP A 211 -43.70 48.75 23.24
C ASP A 211 -43.72 50.15 23.87
N GLY A 212 -44.62 50.32 24.87
CA GLY A 212 -44.69 51.42 25.86
C GLY A 212 -45.90 52.36 25.65
N GLU A 213 -47.04 52.26 26.35
CA GLU A 213 -47.38 52.41 27.79
C GLU A 213 -47.69 53.88 28.20
N ASP A 214 -48.57 54.01 29.22
CA ASP A 214 -49.20 55.19 29.85
C ASP A 214 -50.37 55.84 29.11
N GLY A 215 -51.59 55.97 29.64
CA GLY A 215 -52.07 55.98 31.04
C GLY A 215 -52.73 57.33 31.31
N GLU A 216 -54.04 57.36 31.60
CA GLU A 216 -54.72 58.35 32.49
C GLU A 216 -56.26 58.20 32.45
N ASP A 217 -56.83 57.75 33.58
CA ASP A 217 -58.15 58.12 34.12
C ASP A 217 -58.22 59.66 34.37
N PRO A 218 -59.37 60.35 34.63
CA PRO A 218 -60.60 59.84 35.28
C PRO A 218 -61.96 60.41 34.76
N LYS A 219 -63.04 59.74 35.18
CA LYS A 219 -64.19 60.26 36.00
C LYS A 219 -65.55 59.71 35.57
#